data_AF-A0A923BKU1-F1
#
_entry.id   AF-A0A923BKU1-F1
#
_cell.length_a   1.000
_cell.length_b   1.000
_cell.length_c   1.000
_cell.angle_alpha   90.00
_cell.angle_beta   90.00
_cell.angle_gamma   90.00
#
_symmetry.space_group_name_H-M   'P 1'
#
loop_
_entity.id
_entity.type
_entity.pdbx_description
1 polymer ?
#
loop_
_entity_poly.entity_id
_entity_poly.type
_entity_poly.pdbx_seq_one_letter_code
_entity_poly.pdbx_strand_id
1 'polypeptide(L)'
;MSCKKHEESIYLYDELTQDERTFLNHHLKGCAACAALFQRMHELQSVVKDVAERKATVRDASLLTHKIMSALPKEKATVSPVVVLMNSLFIRYAFGAVSLVLIFFFVNEQQRTIPLPGKAITQTKDKAGVALDTNAFMKALTQEQPVANSLYLCVKSNQCDFEWVKIYKQRKQKRNDENI
;
A
#
# COMPACT_ATOMS: atom_id res chain seq x y z
N MET A 1 -37.80 -0.17 4.04
CA MET A 1 -36.32 -0.15 4.08
C MET A 1 -35.87 -0.33 5.51
N SER A 2 -34.73 -1.00 5.77
CA SER A 2 -34.23 -1.19 7.13
C SER A 2 -33.72 0.13 7.73
N CYS A 3 -34.10 0.42 8.97
CA CYS A 3 -33.62 1.61 9.70
C CYS A 3 -32.10 1.64 9.83
N LYS A 4 -31.44 0.47 9.88
CA LYS A 4 -29.99 0.32 9.99
C LYS A 4 -29.19 1.13 8.95
N LYS A 5 -29.61 1.15 7.68
CA LYS A 5 -28.92 1.93 6.65
C LYS A 5 -29.03 3.44 6.89
N HIS A 6 -30.16 3.88 7.43
CA HIS A 6 -30.40 5.29 7.74
C HIS A 6 -29.66 5.71 9.01
N GLU A 7 -29.50 4.81 9.98
CA GLU A 7 -28.67 5.04 11.17
C GLU A 7 -27.21 5.30 10.78
N GLU A 8 -26.62 4.49 9.90
CA GLU A 8 -25.28 4.72 9.37
C GLU A 8 -25.17 6.10 8.69
N SER A 9 -26.16 6.48 7.88
CA SER A 9 -26.22 7.81 7.26
C SER A 9 -26.37 8.95 8.27
N ILE A 10 -26.99 8.74 9.43
CA ILE A 10 -27.08 9.78 10.47
C ILE A 10 -25.71 10.12 11.05
N TYR A 11 -24.86 9.11 11.28
CA TYR A 11 -23.50 9.34 11.81
C TYR A 11 -22.62 10.16 10.85
N LEU A 12 -22.88 10.03 9.54
CA LEU A 12 -22.10 10.65 8.47
C LEU A 12 -22.80 11.87 7.87
N TYR A 13 -23.77 12.49 8.57
CA TYR A 13 -24.68 13.50 8.01
C TYR A 13 -24.00 14.62 7.21
N ASP A 14 -22.88 15.14 7.73
CA ASP A 14 -22.11 16.22 7.11
C ASP A 14 -21.37 15.79 5.83
N GLU A 15 -21.12 14.49 5.66
CA GLU A 15 -20.39 13.88 4.55
C GLU A 15 -21.30 13.40 3.41
N LEU A 16 -22.62 13.35 3.61
CA LEU A 16 -23.55 12.92 2.57
C LEU A 16 -23.69 13.96 1.45
N THR A 17 -23.94 13.46 0.25
CA THR A 17 -24.36 14.28 -0.89
C THR A 17 -25.74 14.91 -0.64
N GLN A 18 -26.08 15.96 -1.40
CA GLN A 18 -27.36 16.65 -1.24
C GLN A 18 -28.55 15.70 -1.44
N ASP A 19 -28.48 14.82 -2.44
CA ASP A 19 -29.54 13.86 -2.74
C ASP A 19 -29.74 12.88 -1.59
N GLU A 20 -28.65 12.33 -1.03
CA GLU A 20 -28.73 11.42 0.10
C GLU A 20 -29.25 12.10 1.38
N ARG A 21 -28.91 13.37 1.61
CA ARG A 21 -29.48 14.15 2.72
C ARG A 21 -30.98 14.34 2.55
N THR A 22 -31.46 14.67 1.35
CA THR A 22 -32.90 14.82 1.12
C THR A 22 -33.65 13.51 1.37
N PHE A 23 -33.06 12.39 0.94
CA PHE A 23 -33.59 11.07 1.18
C PHE A 23 -33.65 10.72 2.68
N LEU A 24 -32.56 10.97 3.41
CA LEU A 24 -32.52 10.78 4.85
C LEU A 24 -33.54 11.67 5.58
N ASN A 25 -33.61 12.96 5.22
CA ASN A 25 -34.57 13.91 5.80
C ASN A 25 -36.02 13.49 5.57
N HIS A 26 -36.32 12.88 4.41
CA HIS A 26 -37.62 12.29 4.17
C HIS A 26 -37.90 11.12 5.13
N HIS A 27 -36.92 10.23 5.34
CA HIS A 27 -37.05 9.12 6.29
C HIS A 27 -37.25 9.60 7.73
N LEU A 28 -36.52 10.64 8.17
CA LEU A 28 -36.63 11.20 9.52
C LEU A 28 -38.05 11.72 9.82
N LYS A 29 -38.78 12.24 8.82
CA LYS A 29 -40.18 12.66 8.99
C LYS A 29 -41.13 11.48 9.25
N GLY A 30 -40.79 10.29 8.74
CA GLY A 30 -41.62 9.09 8.86
C GLY A 30 -41.21 8.14 9.99
N CYS A 31 -40.02 8.30 10.58
CA CYS A 31 -39.47 7.39 11.58
C CYS A 31 -39.02 8.14 12.84
N ALA A 32 -39.84 8.09 13.89
CA ALA A 32 -39.57 8.78 15.16
C ALA A 32 -38.27 8.31 15.85
N ALA A 33 -37.92 7.02 15.73
CA ALA A 33 -36.70 6.47 16.31
C ALA A 33 -35.44 7.07 15.66
N CYS A 34 -35.41 7.12 14.32
CA CYS A 34 -34.31 7.72 13.58
C CYS A 34 -34.25 9.24 13.78
N ALA A 35 -35.40 9.92 13.90
CA ALA A 35 -35.46 11.35 14.22
C ALA A 35 -34.84 11.66 15.58
N ALA A 36 -35.17 10.88 16.61
CA ALA A 36 -34.59 11.05 17.95
C ALA A 36 -33.08 10.77 17.96
N LEU A 37 -32.61 9.76 17.22
CA LEU A 37 -31.19 9.46 17.08
C LEU A 37 -30.45 10.60 16.35
N PHE A 38 -31.02 11.12 15.26
CA PHE A 38 -30.49 12.27 14.53
C PHE A 38 -30.34 13.50 15.41
N GLN A 39 -31.36 13.83 16.21
CA GLN A 39 -31.29 14.96 17.11
C GLN A 39 -30.14 14.83 18.13
N ARG A 40 -30.00 13.66 18.77
CA ARG A 40 -28.91 13.41 19.74
C ARG A 40 -27.53 13.53 19.09
N MET A 41 -27.37 12.98 17.88
CA MET A 41 -26.11 13.05 17.14
C MET A 41 -25.77 14.49 16.75
N HIS A 42 -26.76 15.26 16.31
CA HIS A 42 -26.59 16.67 15.98
C HIS A 42 -26.18 17.51 17.21
N GLU A 43 -26.83 17.28 18.36
CA GLU A 43 -26.45 17.92 19.62
C GLU A 43 -25.00 17.56 20.02
N LEU A 44 -24.63 16.28 19.94
CA LEU A 44 -23.26 15.86 20.23
C LEU A 44 -22.24 16.51 19.28
N GLN A 45 -22.55 16.55 17.99
CA GLN A 45 -21.69 17.19 16.99
C GLN A 45 -21.53 18.68 17.25
N SER A 46 -22.59 19.39 17.66
CA SER A 46 -22.48 20.80 18.04
C SER A 46 -21.54 21.00 19.23
N VAL A 47 -21.63 20.16 20.27
CA VAL A 47 -20.73 20.24 21.42
C VAL A 47 -19.27 19.96 21.01
N VAL A 48 -19.04 18.97 20.16
CA VAL A 48 -17.70 18.65 19.66
C VAL A 48 -17.14 19.79 18.82
N LYS A 49 -17.94 20.40 17.94
CA LYS A 49 -17.54 21.58 17.15
C LYS A 49 -17.20 22.76 18.06
N ASP A 50 -18.05 23.06 19.05
CA ASP A 50 -17.80 24.12 20.03
C ASP A 50 -16.51 23.89 20.83
N VAL A 51 -16.23 22.64 21.20
CA VAL A 51 -14.98 22.28 21.90
C VAL A 51 -13.78 22.37 20.97
N ALA A 52 -13.91 21.99 19.70
CA ALA A 52 -12.84 22.07 18.71
C ALA A 52 -12.45 23.53 18.39
N GLU A 53 -13.42 24.45 18.37
CA GLU A 53 -13.17 25.88 18.14
C GLU A 53 -12.54 26.58 19.34
N ARG A 54 -12.73 26.04 20.55
CA ARG A 54 -12.03 26.52 21.74
C ARG A 54 -10.55 26.18 21.62
N LYS A 55 -9.75 27.18 21.23
CA LYS A 55 -8.30 27.11 21.30
C LYS A 55 -7.89 26.76 22.73
N ALA A 56 -7.40 25.54 22.94
CA ALA A 56 -6.85 25.13 24.20
C ALA A 56 -5.64 26.02 24.51
N THR A 57 -5.79 26.98 25.42
CA THR A 57 -4.66 27.71 25.98
C THR A 57 -3.90 26.74 26.87
N VAL A 58 -2.93 26.04 26.29
CA VAL A 58 -2.07 25.14 27.05
C VAL A 58 -1.21 26.02 27.96
N ARG A 59 -1.60 26.10 29.24
CA ARG A 59 -0.94 26.95 30.24
C ARG A 59 0.55 26.61 30.39
N ASP A 60 0.92 25.33 30.17
CA ASP A 60 2.30 24.85 30.21
C ASP A 60 2.55 23.74 29.17
N ALA A 61 2.87 24.12 27.93
CA ALA A 61 3.17 23.17 26.85
C ALA A 61 4.39 22.28 27.15
N SER A 62 5.34 22.80 27.96
CA SER A 62 6.53 22.06 28.43
C SER A 62 6.17 20.89 29.33
N LEU A 63 5.21 21.07 30.25
CA LEU A 63 4.78 20.04 31.21
C LEU A 63 4.02 18.91 30.49
N LEU A 64 3.20 19.26 29.50
CA LEU A 64 2.50 18.28 28.68
C LEU A 64 3.48 17.43 27.86
N THR A 65 4.47 18.06 27.24
CA THR A 65 5.52 17.38 26.48
C THR A 65 6.32 16.45 27.39
N HIS A 66 6.73 16.92 28.57
CA HIS A 66 7.43 16.10 29.54
C HIS A 66 6.61 14.87 29.95
N LYS A 67 5.31 15.05 30.26
CA LYS A 67 4.42 13.97 30.67
C LYS A 67 4.20 12.93 29.57
N ILE A 68 4.07 13.37 28.31
CA ILE A 68 3.99 12.48 27.15
C ILE A 68 5.31 11.71 26.98
N MET A 69 6.44 12.42 26.97
CA MET A 69 7.77 11.81 26.77
C MET A 69 8.16 10.87 27.92
N SER A 70 7.70 11.13 29.14
CA SER A 70 7.94 10.26 30.29
C SER A 70 7.04 9.02 30.31
N ALA A 71 5.88 9.07 29.66
CA ALA A 71 4.93 7.96 29.59
C ALA A 71 5.24 6.98 28.45
N LEU A 72 6.04 7.39 27.48
CA LEU A 72 6.55 6.48 26.46
C LEU A 72 7.54 5.51 27.13
N PRO A 73 7.38 4.18 26.95
CA PRO A 73 8.39 3.25 27.40
C PRO A 73 9.70 3.65 26.74
N LYS A 74 10.72 3.93 27.56
CA LYS A 74 12.09 4.09 27.07
C LYS A 74 12.50 2.71 26.54
N GLU A 75 12.13 2.40 25.31
CA GLU A 75 12.75 1.32 24.55
C GLU A 75 14.22 1.67 24.53
N LYS A 76 14.97 1.04 25.43
CA LYS A 76 16.42 0.93 25.28
C LYS A 76 16.56 0.19 23.97
N ALA A 77 16.80 0.93 22.89
CA ALA A 77 17.14 0.38 21.60
C ALA A 77 18.33 -0.53 21.84
N THR A 78 18.04 -1.82 22.04
CA THR A 78 19.01 -2.88 22.16
C THR A 78 19.44 -3.12 20.74
N VAL A 79 20.28 -2.21 20.25
CA VAL A 79 20.92 -2.33 18.95
C VAL A 79 21.64 -3.66 19.02
N SER A 80 21.16 -4.63 18.24
CA SER A 80 21.71 -5.98 18.32
C SER A 80 23.21 -5.89 18.04
N PRO A 81 24.05 -6.70 18.72
CA PRO A 81 25.49 -6.67 18.52
C PRO A 81 25.86 -6.91 17.04
N VAL A 82 24.99 -7.58 16.28
CA VAL A 82 25.10 -7.77 14.83
C VAL A 82 24.97 -6.46 14.05
N VAL A 83 24.04 -5.57 14.40
CA VAL A 83 23.87 -4.26 13.74
C VAL A 83 25.06 -3.35 14.03
N VAL A 84 25.58 -3.39 15.27
CA VAL A 84 26.82 -2.66 15.62
C VAL A 84 28.02 -3.19 14.84
N LEU A 85 28.12 -4.52 14.68
CA LEU A 85 29.18 -5.17 13.92
C LEU A 85 29.10 -4.82 12.42
N MET A 86 27.90 -4.91 11.82
CA MET A 86 27.66 -4.53 10.41
C MET A 86 27.95 -3.06 10.14
N ASN A 87 27.82 -2.20 11.15
CA ASN A 87 28.14 -0.79 11.03
C ASN A 87 29.63 -0.47 11.23
N SER A 88 30.49 -1.48 11.41
CA SER A 88 31.92 -1.28 11.52
C SER A 88 32.53 -0.83 10.18
N LEU A 89 33.48 0.10 10.26
CA LEU A 89 34.21 0.63 9.09
C LEU A 89 34.88 -0.48 8.29
N PHE A 90 35.39 -1.52 8.96
CA PHE A 90 36.06 -2.65 8.33
C PHE A 90 35.15 -3.40 7.34
N ILE A 91 33.91 -3.72 7.75
CA ILE A 91 32.96 -4.44 6.89
C ILE A 91 32.59 -3.61 5.65
N ARG A 92 32.39 -2.30 5.82
CA ARG A 92 32.08 -1.40 4.70
C ARG A 92 33.19 -1.39 3.64
N TYR A 93 34.45 -1.32 4.06
CA TYR A 93 35.58 -1.37 3.13
C TYR A 93 35.77 -2.77 2.52
N ALA A 94 35.53 -3.84 3.29
CA ALA A 94 35.60 -5.20 2.78
C ALA A 94 34.58 -5.44 1.64
N PHE A 95 33.32 -5.02 1.83
CA PHE A 95 32.31 -5.11 0.77
C PHE A 95 32.65 -4.22 -0.45
N GLY A 96 33.21 -3.03 -0.23
CA GLY A 96 33.68 -2.17 -1.31
C GLY A 96 34.80 -2.81 -2.14
N ALA A 97 35.79 -3.42 -1.47
CA ALA A 97 36.90 -4.12 -2.13
C ALA A 97 36.40 -5.34 -2.93
N VAL A 98 35.51 -6.15 -2.34
CA VAL A 98 34.91 -7.30 -3.03
C VAL A 98 34.14 -6.86 -4.28
N SER A 99 33.37 -5.77 -4.19
CA SER A 99 32.65 -5.19 -5.34
C SER A 99 33.61 -4.80 -6.47
N LEU A 100 34.71 -4.10 -6.15
CA LEU A 100 35.73 -3.72 -7.14
C LEU A 100 36.38 -4.93 -7.81
N VAL A 101 36.70 -5.97 -7.04
CA VAL A 101 37.28 -7.21 -7.58
C VAL A 101 36.30 -7.88 -8.54
N LEU A 102 35.01 -7.96 -8.20
CA LEU A 102 33.99 -8.52 -9.08
C LEU A 102 33.87 -7.73 -10.39
N ILE A 103 33.83 -6.40 -10.32
CA ILE A 103 33.80 -5.54 -11.52
C ILE A 103 35.01 -5.81 -12.41
N PHE A 104 36.21 -5.89 -11.82
CA PHE A 104 37.44 -6.18 -12.57
C PHE A 104 37.39 -7.57 -13.25
N PHE A 105 36.82 -8.55 -12.58
CA PHE A 105 36.64 -9.89 -13.14
C PHE A 105 35.67 -9.89 -14.33
N PHE A 106 34.52 -9.21 -14.19
CA PHE A 106 33.54 -9.06 -15.27
C PHE A 106 34.10 -8.32 -16.49
N VAL A 107 34.89 -7.26 -16.28
CA VAL A 107 35.53 -6.52 -17.39
C VAL A 107 36.53 -7.41 -18.13
N ASN A 108 37.33 -8.19 -17.41
CA ASN A 108 38.24 -9.16 -18.03
C ASN A 108 37.49 -10.26 -18.78
N GLU A 109 36.36 -10.71 -18.25
CA GLU A 109 35.52 -11.71 -18.91
C GLU A 109 34.90 -11.14 -20.20
N GLN A 110 34.40 -9.90 -20.18
CA GLN A 110 33.87 -9.23 -21.38
C GLN A 110 34.95 -9.03 -22.46
N GLN A 111 36.18 -8.69 -22.08
CA GLN A 111 37.27 -8.57 -23.06
C GLN A 111 37.67 -9.92 -23.68
N ARG A 112 37.36 -11.03 -22.99
CA ARG A 112 37.57 -12.39 -23.49
C ARG A 112 36.41 -12.92 -24.33
N THR A 113 35.37 -12.12 -24.63
CA THR A 113 34.42 -12.52 -25.68
C THR A 113 35.16 -12.60 -27.00
N ILE A 114 35.51 -13.83 -27.36
CA ILE A 114 36.08 -14.25 -28.63
C ILE A 114 35.22 -13.62 -29.73
N PRO A 115 35.80 -12.91 -30.71
CA PRO A 115 35.03 -12.45 -31.86
C PRO A 115 34.43 -13.68 -32.53
N LEU A 116 33.09 -13.80 -32.47
CA LEU A 116 32.33 -14.84 -33.16
C LEU A 116 32.78 -14.85 -34.64
N PRO A 117 33.45 -15.90 -35.12
CA PRO A 117 33.78 -15.99 -36.53
C PRO A 117 32.51 -16.40 -37.27
N GLY A 118 31.91 -15.48 -38.00
CA GLY A 118 30.96 -15.81 -39.06
C GLY A 118 29.60 -15.11 -38.99
N LYS A 119 29.53 -13.92 -39.56
CA LYS A 119 28.86 -13.69 -40.85
C LYS A 119 29.01 -12.21 -41.20
N ALA A 120 29.79 -11.94 -42.23
CA ALA A 120 29.78 -10.64 -42.90
C ALA A 120 28.36 -10.43 -43.46
N ILE A 121 27.54 -9.67 -42.75
CA ILE A 121 26.35 -9.06 -43.33
C ILE A 121 26.90 -7.92 -44.20
N THR A 122 26.87 -8.15 -45.50
CA THR A 122 27.09 -7.13 -46.53
C THR A 122 26.27 -5.89 -46.18
N GLN A 123 26.98 -4.82 -45.82
CA GLN A 123 26.43 -3.50 -45.64
C GLN A 123 25.84 -3.02 -46.97
N THR A 124 24.52 -3.17 -47.14
CA THR A 124 23.78 -2.30 -48.05
C THR A 124 23.66 -0.95 -47.38
N LYS A 125 24.44 -0.04 -47.94
CA LYS A 125 24.52 1.39 -47.75
C LYS A 125 23.13 2.05 -47.72
N ASP A 126 22.47 2.06 -46.57
CA ASP A 126 21.43 3.03 -46.27
C ASP A 126 21.47 3.41 -44.79
N LYS A 127 21.45 4.71 -44.55
CA LYS A 127 21.48 5.34 -43.23
C LYS A 127 20.17 5.04 -42.52
N ALA A 128 20.10 3.91 -41.83
CA ALA A 128 19.10 3.66 -40.81
C ALA A 128 19.87 3.33 -39.52
N GLY A 129 19.72 4.20 -38.52
CA GLY A 129 20.24 3.93 -37.19
C GLY A 129 19.79 2.55 -36.73
N VAL A 130 20.61 1.92 -35.89
CA VAL A 130 20.20 0.76 -35.10
C VAL A 130 19.09 1.24 -34.16
N ALA A 131 17.88 1.36 -34.69
CA ALA A 131 16.68 1.46 -33.90
C ALA A 131 16.54 0.10 -33.23
N LEU A 132 16.80 0.06 -31.94
CA LEU A 132 16.29 -0.99 -31.07
C LEU A 132 14.78 -1.01 -31.30
N ASP A 133 14.33 -1.93 -32.15
CA ASP A 133 12.92 -2.14 -32.44
C ASP A 133 12.28 -2.68 -31.17
N THR A 134 11.85 -1.72 -30.35
CA THR A 134 11.31 -1.92 -29.01
C THR A 134 10.02 -2.73 -29.11
N ASN A 135 9.36 -2.71 -30.27
CA ASN A 135 8.19 -3.52 -30.54
C ASN A 135 8.56 -4.99 -30.76
N ALA A 136 9.66 -5.29 -31.45
CA ALA A 136 10.15 -6.66 -31.60
C ALA A 136 10.61 -7.23 -30.24
N PHE A 137 11.28 -6.42 -29.41
CA PHE A 137 11.69 -6.81 -28.06
C PHE A 137 10.51 -6.99 -27.11
N MET A 138 9.53 -6.09 -27.12
CA MET A 138 8.30 -6.22 -26.33
C MET A 138 7.45 -7.42 -26.77
N LYS A 139 7.45 -7.74 -28.07
CA LYS A 139 6.77 -8.92 -28.60
C LYS A 139 7.47 -10.22 -28.17
N ALA A 140 8.80 -10.24 -28.09
CA ALA A 140 9.54 -11.36 -27.53
C ALA A 140 9.28 -11.53 -26.01
N LEU A 141 9.23 -10.44 -25.25
CA LEU A 141 8.92 -10.48 -23.80
C LEU A 141 7.47 -10.90 -23.50
N THR A 142 6.53 -10.66 -24.41
CA THR A 142 5.13 -11.06 -24.22
C THR A 142 4.82 -12.48 -24.68
N GLN A 143 5.71 -13.12 -25.46
CA GLN A 143 5.42 -14.40 -26.10
C GLN A 143 5.98 -15.63 -25.34
N GLU A 144 6.84 -15.44 -24.33
CA GLU A 144 7.44 -16.54 -23.54
C GLU A 144 7.19 -16.47 -22.01
N GLN A 145 6.04 -15.98 -21.56
CA GLN A 145 5.59 -16.33 -20.20
C GLN A 145 4.32 -17.17 -20.25
N PRO A 146 4.39 -18.50 -20.03
CA PRO A 146 3.21 -19.25 -19.66
C PRO A 146 2.58 -18.59 -18.43
N VAL A 147 1.26 -18.46 -18.51
CA VAL A 147 0.38 -17.68 -17.63
C VAL A 147 0.53 -18.12 -16.17
N ALA A 148 1.56 -17.62 -15.49
CA ALA A 148 1.65 -17.68 -14.04
C ALA A 148 0.89 -16.48 -13.47
N ASN A 149 -0.43 -16.64 -13.36
CA ASN A 149 -1.14 -16.27 -12.16
C ASN A 149 -0.90 -14.84 -11.63
N SER A 150 -1.04 -13.82 -12.48
CA SER A 150 -1.05 -12.45 -11.99
C SER A 150 -2.39 -12.15 -11.31
N LEU A 151 -2.31 -11.65 -10.06
CA LEU A 151 -3.45 -11.21 -9.25
C LEU A 151 -4.35 -10.23 -10.00
N TYR A 152 -3.77 -9.42 -10.89
CA TYR A 152 -4.46 -8.43 -11.71
C TYR A 152 -5.48 -9.07 -12.68
N LEU A 153 -5.12 -10.16 -13.36
CA LEU A 153 -6.04 -10.86 -14.27
C LEU A 153 -7.16 -11.58 -13.52
N CYS A 154 -6.89 -12.06 -12.30
CA CYS A 154 -7.88 -12.70 -11.43
C CYS A 154 -8.95 -11.69 -10.95
N VAL A 155 -8.54 -10.49 -10.52
CA VAL A 155 -9.48 -9.42 -10.13
C VAL A 155 -10.34 -8.97 -11.31
N LYS A 156 -9.78 -8.91 -12.53
CA LYS A 156 -10.50 -8.46 -13.72
C LYS A 156 -11.48 -9.50 -14.28
N SER A 157 -11.16 -10.78 -14.19
CA SER A 157 -11.96 -11.88 -14.79
C SER A 157 -12.89 -12.61 -13.81
N ASN A 158 -12.77 -12.34 -12.50
CA ASN A 158 -13.54 -12.97 -11.43
C ASN A 158 -13.39 -14.51 -11.36
N GLN A 159 -12.41 -15.07 -12.07
CA GLN A 159 -12.07 -16.49 -12.08
C GLN A 159 -10.69 -16.67 -11.45
N CYS A 160 -10.67 -16.72 -10.12
CA CYS A 160 -9.45 -16.90 -9.32
C CYS A 160 -9.40 -18.34 -8.80
N ASP A 161 -8.73 -19.24 -9.51
CA ASP A 161 -8.56 -20.64 -9.07
C ASP A 161 -7.27 -20.83 -8.25
N PHE A 162 -7.13 -20.02 -7.20
CA PHE A 162 -6.01 -20.12 -6.27
C PHE A 162 -6.41 -20.93 -5.03
N GLU A 163 -5.63 -21.96 -4.68
CA GLU A 163 -5.87 -22.77 -3.48
C GLU A 163 -5.97 -21.93 -2.19
N TRP A 164 -5.13 -20.91 -2.04
CA TRP A 164 -5.14 -20.07 -0.85
C TRP A 164 -6.44 -19.24 -0.72
N VAL A 165 -7.09 -18.88 -1.84
CA VAL A 165 -8.39 -18.20 -1.84
C VAL A 165 -9.50 -19.16 -1.38
N LYS A 166 -9.42 -20.44 -1.75
CA LYS A 166 -10.34 -21.49 -1.25
C LYS A 166 -10.17 -21.68 0.27
N ILE A 167 -8.92 -21.74 0.75
CA ILE A 167 -8.61 -21.85 2.18
C ILE A 167 -9.13 -20.63 2.96
N TYR A 168 -8.98 -19.42 2.42
CA TYR A 168 -9.47 -18.21 3.06
C TYR A 168 -11.01 -18.20 3.16
N LYS A 169 -11.72 -18.57 2.10
CA LYS A 169 -13.19 -18.69 2.13
C LYS A 169 -13.67 -19.72 3.15
N GLN A 170 -13.03 -20.89 3.21
CA GLN A 170 -13.37 -21.92 4.20
C GLN A 170 -13.14 -21.45 5.65
N ARG A 171 -12.03 -20.75 5.92
CA ARG A 171 -11.75 -20.19 7.26
C ARG A 171 -12.74 -19.09 7.65
N LYS A 172 -13.23 -18.31 6.69
CA LYS A 172 -14.25 -17.28 6.94
C LYS A 172 -15.61 -17.90 7.23
N GLN A 173 -15.99 -18.96 6.51
CA GLN A 173 -17.23 -19.71 6.74
C GLN A 173 -17.24 -20.33 8.15
N LYS A 174 -16.17 -21.05 8.52
CA LYS A 174 -16.05 -21.71 9.83
C LYS A 174 -16.13 -20.72 11.01
N ARG A 175 -15.59 -19.51 10.84
CA ARG A 175 -15.64 -18.45 11.87
C ARG A 175 -17.02 -17.81 12.04
N ASN A 176 -17.88 -17.90 11.01
CA ASN A 176 -19.26 -17.46 11.09
C ASN A 176 -20.15 -18.52 11.75
N ASP A 177 -19.84 -19.81 11.55
CA ASP A 177 -20.57 -20.92 12.15
C ASP A 177 -20.24 -21.10 13.65
N GLU A 178 -19.04 -20.70 14.10
CA GLU A 178 -18.64 -20.70 15.52
C GLU A 178 -19.17 -19.50 16.33
N ASN A 179 -19.87 -18.54 15.69
CA ASN A 179 -20.44 -17.34 16.32
C ASN A 179 -21.98 -17.35 16.37
N ILE A 180 -22.60 -18.53 16.21
CA ILE A 180 -24.03 -18.81 16.42
C ILE A 180 -24.14 -19.81 17.57
#